data_AF-A0A918VNF9-F1
#
_entry.id   AF-A0A918VNF9-F1
#
_cell.length_a   1.000
_cell.length_b   1.000
_cell.length_c   1.000
_cell.angle_alpha   90.00
_cell.angle_beta   90.00
_cell.angle_gamma   90.00
#
_symmetry.space_group_name_H-M   'P 1'
#
loop_
_entity.id
_entity.type
_entity.pdbx_description
1 polymer ?
#
loop_
_entity_poly.entity_id
_entity_poly.type
_entity_poly.pdbx_seq_one_letter_code
_entity_poly.pdbx_strand_id
1 'polypeptide(L)'
;MKHSVKLFSIAMLCLALTACGSGKRNIALKIHSDPLGAYALLQVKYKGDENPEWIFLGPTPVVLDKSIKFDGATTVSLKVIRPGFYEQVKTWNAKDFVKEYKQYKKISWIPNMVKQ
;
A
#
# COMPACT_ATOMS: atom_id res chain seq x y z
N MET A 1 52.62 -2.64 -9.19
CA MET A 1 51.37 -2.52 -9.98
C MET A 1 50.32 -3.62 -9.71
N LYS A 2 50.64 -4.77 -9.07
CA LYS A 2 49.68 -5.87 -8.83
C LYS A 2 48.72 -5.70 -7.63
N HIS A 3 49.03 -4.79 -6.69
CA HIS A 3 48.20 -4.56 -5.50
C HIS A 3 47.02 -3.61 -5.73
N SER A 4 47.15 -2.66 -6.66
CA SER A 4 46.11 -1.68 -6.98
C SER A 4 44.87 -2.29 -7.65
N VAL A 5 45.05 -3.40 -8.36
CA VAL A 5 43.95 -4.13 -9.02
C VAL A 5 43.05 -4.85 -8.00
N LYS A 6 43.63 -5.38 -6.92
CA LYS A 6 42.86 -6.07 -5.86
C LYS A 6 41.98 -5.11 -5.04
N LEU A 7 42.43 -3.87 -4.85
CA LEU A 7 41.65 -2.86 -4.12
C LEU A 7 40.40 -2.42 -4.91
N PHE A 8 40.52 -2.34 -6.24
CA PHE A 8 39.42 -1.91 -7.12
C PHE A 8 38.26 -2.93 -7.11
N SER A 9 38.58 -4.22 -7.06
CA SER A 9 37.56 -5.29 -7.00
C SER A 9 36.75 -5.30 -5.71
N ILE A 10 37.33 -4.90 -4.58
CA ILE A 10 36.64 -4.85 -3.28
C ILE A 10 35.72 -3.62 -3.22
N ALA A 11 36.16 -2.48 -3.74
CA ALA A 11 35.34 -1.27 -3.81
C ALA A 11 34.09 -1.45 -4.70
N MET A 12 34.22 -2.21 -5.79
CA MET A 12 33.11 -2.50 -6.70
C MET A 12 32.05 -3.44 -6.09
N LEU A 13 32.44 -4.33 -5.18
CA LEU A 13 31.51 -5.23 -4.47
C LEU A 13 30.67 -4.49 -3.43
N CYS A 14 31.23 -3.48 -2.76
CA CYS A 14 30.50 -2.64 -1.80
C CYS A 14 29.45 -1.74 -2.48
N LEU A 15 29.70 -1.28 -3.70
CA LEU A 15 28.74 -0.49 -4.49
C LEU A 15 27.55 -1.32 -5.01
N ALA A 16 27.69 -2.64 -5.12
CA ALA A 16 26.60 -3.51 -5.56
C ALA A 16 25.54 -3.78 -4.47
N LEU A 17 25.87 -3.56 -3.20
CA LEU A 17 24.96 -3.83 -2.07
C LEU A 17 23.97 -2.69 -1.77
N THR A 18 24.18 -1.49 -2.31
CA THR A 18 23.27 -0.35 -2.11
C THR A 18 22.08 -0.35 -3.08
N ALA A 19 22.04 -1.24 -4.07
CA ALA A 19 21.02 -1.26 -5.12
C ALA A 19 19.75 -2.08 -4.80
N CYS A 20 19.74 -2.91 -3.75
CA CYS A 20 18.61 -3.80 -3.47
C CYS A 20 17.67 -3.24 -2.38
N GLY A 21 16.92 -2.20 -2.72
CA GLY A 21 15.96 -1.62 -1.78
C GLY A 21 14.90 -0.73 -2.43
N SER A 22 14.61 -0.92 -3.71
CA SER A 22 13.63 -0.09 -4.42
C SER A 22 12.19 -0.41 -4.01
N GLY A 23 11.77 0.10 -2.84
CA GLY A 23 10.53 0.83 -2.49
C GLY A 23 9.14 0.30 -2.86
N LYS A 24 9.01 -0.77 -3.64
CA LYS A 24 7.73 -1.36 -4.03
C LYS A 24 7.44 -2.54 -3.10
N ARG A 25 6.37 -2.45 -2.31
CA ARG A 25 5.89 -3.55 -1.48
C ARG A 25 4.61 -4.10 -2.10
N ASN A 26 4.57 -5.41 -2.32
CA ASN A 26 3.32 -6.10 -2.66
C ASN A 26 2.48 -6.22 -1.40
N ILE A 27 1.38 -5.48 -1.35
CA ILE A 27 0.43 -5.53 -0.24
C ILE A 27 -0.76 -6.38 -0.65
N ALA A 28 -0.96 -7.46 0.11
CA ALA A 28 -2.18 -8.26 0.05
C ALA A 28 -3.33 -7.49 0.71
N LEU A 29 -4.31 -7.08 -0.09
CA LEU A 29 -5.54 -6.40 0.35
C LEU A 29 -6.71 -7.37 0.26
N LYS A 30 -7.48 -7.49 1.35
CA LYS A 30 -8.75 -8.23 1.40
C LYS A 30 -9.86 -7.32 1.89
N ILE A 31 -10.77 -6.93 0.99
CA ILE A 31 -11.88 -6.03 1.29
C ILE A 31 -13.19 -6.74 0.98
N HIS A 32 -14.10 -6.80 1.95
CA HIS A 32 -15.38 -7.48 1.81
C HIS A 32 -16.48 -6.59 2.38
N SER A 33 -17.40 -6.06 1.57
CA SER A 33 -18.47 -5.22 2.10
C SER A 33 -19.74 -5.99 2.40
N ASP A 34 -20.54 -5.45 3.31
CA ASP A 34 -21.93 -5.85 3.49
C ASP A 34 -22.83 -4.63 3.17
N PRO A 35 -23.62 -4.66 2.08
CA PRO A 35 -23.79 -5.76 1.13
C PRO A 35 -22.65 -5.86 0.10
N LEU A 36 -22.52 -7.04 -0.53
CA LEU A 36 -21.53 -7.33 -1.58
C LEU A 36 -21.67 -6.46 -2.84
N GLY A 37 -20.62 -6.39 -3.65
CA GLY A 37 -20.66 -5.69 -4.95
C GLY A 37 -20.47 -4.17 -4.86
N ALA A 38 -20.10 -3.65 -3.70
CA ALA A 38 -19.69 -2.25 -3.55
C ALA A 38 -18.31 -2.00 -4.17
N TYR A 39 -18.06 -0.80 -4.65
CA TYR A 39 -16.78 -0.42 -5.27
C TYR A 39 -15.73 -0.07 -4.23
N ALA A 40 -14.61 -0.78 -4.25
CA ALA A 40 -13.46 -0.50 -3.40
C ALA A 40 -12.48 0.45 -4.09
N LEU A 41 -12.00 1.42 -3.33
CA LEU A 41 -11.09 2.48 -3.76
C LEU A 41 -9.95 2.60 -2.74
N LEU A 42 -8.75 2.92 -3.24
CA LEU A 42 -7.56 3.17 -2.44
C LEU A 42 -7.03 4.56 -2.75
N GLN A 43 -6.64 5.30 -1.73
CA GLN A 43 -5.93 6.56 -1.87
C GLN A 43 -4.65 6.52 -1.04
N VAL A 44 -3.57 7.05 -1.60
CA VAL A 44 -2.29 7.22 -0.90
C VAL A 44 -1.93 8.69 -0.97
N LYS A 45 -1.88 9.36 0.18
CA LYS A 45 -1.54 10.78 0.26
C LYS A 45 -0.05 10.93 0.55
N TYR A 46 0.60 11.87 -0.12
CA TYR A 46 1.98 12.24 0.13
C TYR A 46 2.07 13.65 0.74
N LYS A 47 3.22 14.01 1.30
CA LYS A 47 3.45 15.36 1.81
C LYS A 47 3.47 16.35 0.64
N GLY A 48 2.66 17.41 0.71
CA GLY A 48 2.53 18.41 -0.37
C GLY A 48 1.50 18.03 -1.44
N ASP A 49 0.85 16.87 -1.31
CA ASP A 49 -0.26 16.48 -2.17
C ASP A 49 -1.58 16.99 -1.58
N GLU A 50 -2.15 18.01 -2.21
CA GLU A 50 -3.41 18.63 -1.77
C GLU A 50 -4.64 17.82 -2.22
N ASN A 51 -4.55 17.09 -3.34
CA ASN A 51 -5.66 16.34 -3.91
C ASN A 51 -5.23 14.94 -4.39
N PRO A 52 -4.96 14.01 -3.46
CA PRO A 52 -4.54 12.66 -3.80
C PRO A 52 -5.63 11.89 -4.57
N GLU A 53 -5.24 11.19 -5.63
CA GLU A 53 -6.17 10.44 -6.48
C GLU A 53 -6.70 9.15 -5.82
N TRP A 54 -7.96 8.82 -6.11
CA TRP A 54 -8.56 7.54 -5.75
C TRP A 54 -8.31 6.50 -6.84
N ILE A 55 -7.71 5.40 -6.46
CA ILE A 55 -7.40 4.27 -7.34
C ILE A 55 -8.49 3.20 -7.16
N PHE A 56 -9.22 2.92 -8.24
CA PHE A 56 -10.20 1.84 -8.25
C PHE A 56 -9.53 0.47 -8.08
N LEU A 57 -10.08 -0.34 -7.18
CA LEU A 57 -9.59 -1.68 -6.86
C LEU A 57 -10.49 -2.79 -7.42
N GLY A 58 -11.75 -2.48 -7.74
CA GLY A 58 -12.74 -3.46 -8.17
C GLY A 58 -13.97 -3.51 -7.27
N PRO A 59 -15.02 -4.24 -7.68
CA PRO A 59 -16.16 -4.54 -6.82
C PRO A 59 -15.77 -5.55 -5.73
N THR A 60 -16.35 -5.40 -4.55
CA THR A 60 -16.19 -6.30 -3.41
C THR A 60 -16.94 -7.62 -3.63
N PRO A 61 -16.39 -8.77 -3.17
CA PRO A 61 -15.16 -8.91 -2.43
C PRO A 61 -13.91 -8.75 -3.31
N VAL A 62 -12.92 -8.00 -2.80
CA VAL A 62 -11.65 -7.76 -3.48
C VAL A 62 -10.54 -8.50 -2.75
N VAL A 63 -9.76 -9.30 -3.47
CA VAL A 63 -8.51 -9.90 -3.02
C VAL A 63 -7.45 -9.59 -4.06
N LEU A 64 -6.46 -8.77 -3.69
CA LEU A 64 -5.42 -8.36 -4.63
C LEU A 64 -4.07 -8.14 -3.96
N ASP A 65 -3.02 -8.47 -4.70
CA ASP A 65 -1.65 -8.13 -4.37
C ASP A 65 -1.23 -6.92 -5.22
N LYS A 66 -1.13 -5.75 -4.59
CA LYS A 66 -0.74 -4.52 -5.29
C LYS A 66 0.64 -4.07 -4.87
N SER A 67 1.52 -3.91 -5.86
CA SER A 67 2.79 -3.22 -5.67
C SER A 67 2.51 -1.71 -5.51
N ILE A 68 2.50 -1.23 -4.28
CA ILE A 68 2.32 0.19 -3.97
C ILE A 68 3.59 0.70 -3.26
N LYS A 69 4.04 1.89 -3.68
CA LYS A 69 5.09 2.61 -2.97
C LYS A 69 4.43 3.41 -1.85
N PHE A 70 4.92 3.26 -0.63
CA PHE A 70 4.43 4.04 0.53
C PHE A 70 5.54 4.91 1.13
N ASP A 71 6.72 4.92 0.53
CA ASP A 71 7.84 5.72 1.02
C ASP A 71 7.48 7.20 0.83
N GLY A 72 7.51 7.97 1.93
CA GLY A 72 7.07 9.37 1.94
C GLY A 72 5.55 9.57 1.97
N ALA A 73 4.74 8.50 2.02
CA ALA A 73 3.29 8.63 2.22
C ALA A 73 2.98 9.12 3.64
N THR A 74 1.97 9.97 3.76
CA THR A 74 1.45 10.50 5.02
C THR A 74 0.28 9.65 5.50
N THR A 75 -0.70 9.41 4.63
CA THR A 75 -1.89 8.60 4.93
C THR A 75 -2.21 7.61 3.83
N VAL A 76 -2.86 6.53 4.21
CA VAL A 76 -3.44 5.54 3.29
C VAL A 76 -4.91 5.41 3.65
N SER A 77 -5.79 5.50 2.66
CA SER A 77 -7.24 5.44 2.87
C SER A 77 -7.85 4.36 1.99
N LEU A 78 -8.72 3.54 2.56
CA LEU A 78 -9.60 2.64 1.83
C LEU A 78 -11.01 3.18 1.90
N LYS A 79 -11.68 3.23 0.76
CA LYS A 79 -13.07 3.68 0.65
C LYS A 79 -13.88 2.58 -0.02
N VAL A 80 -15.10 2.37 0.46
CA VAL A 80 -16.09 1.51 -0.19
C VAL A 80 -17.37 2.30 -0.39
N ILE A 81 -17.85 2.32 -1.63
CA ILE A 81 -19.07 3.05 -2.04
C ILE A 81 -20.02 2.14 -2.82
N ARG A 82 -21.32 2.33 -2.61
CA ARG A 82 -22.37 1.68 -3.38
C ARG A 82 -23.60 2.58 -3.39
N PRO A 83 -24.20 2.88 -4.56
CA PRO A 83 -25.44 3.65 -4.61
C PRO A 83 -26.53 3.02 -3.74
N GLY A 84 -27.21 3.85 -2.94
CA GLY A 84 -28.24 3.40 -2.01
C GLY A 84 -27.74 2.87 -0.65
N PHE A 85 -26.42 2.88 -0.40
CA PHE A 85 -25.82 2.44 0.86
C PHE A 85 -24.88 3.51 1.42
N TYR A 86 -24.51 3.36 2.70
CA TYR A 86 -23.61 4.30 3.36
C TYR A 86 -22.18 4.10 2.86
N GLU A 87 -21.54 5.20 2.44
CA GLU A 87 -20.10 5.22 2.18
C GLU A 87 -19.33 4.89 3.46
N GLN A 88 -18.30 4.07 3.32
CA GLN A 88 -17.39 3.74 4.41
C GLN A 88 -15.97 4.11 4.01
N VAL A 89 -15.24 4.76 4.91
CA VAL A 89 -13.84 5.15 4.72
C VAL A 89 -13.03 4.76 5.96
N LYS A 90 -11.94 4.03 5.74
CA LYS A 90 -10.96 3.74 6.79
C LYS A 90 -9.62 4.36 6.39
N THR A 91 -9.10 5.22 7.26
CA THR A 91 -7.86 5.95 7.04
C THR A 91 -6.83 5.56 8.10
N TRP A 92 -5.61 5.32 7.66
CA TRP A 92 -4.46 5.07 8.50
C TRP A 92 -3.40 6.14 8.26
N ASN A 93 -2.58 6.41 9.27
CA ASN A 93 -1.24 6.94 8.99
C ASN A 93 -0.44 5.88 8.23
N ALA A 94 0.42 6.31 7.30
CA ALA A 94 1.19 5.37 6.48
C ALA A 94 2.07 4.43 7.32
N LYS A 95 2.62 4.91 8.44
CA LYS A 95 3.41 4.10 9.38
C LYS A 95 2.58 2.99 10.02
N ASP A 96 1.35 3.30 10.42
CA ASP A 96 0.43 2.35 11.07
C ASP A 96 -0.06 1.30 10.07
N PHE A 97 -0.37 1.72 8.84
CA PHE A 97 -0.73 0.81 7.74
C PHE A 97 0.38 -0.21 7.46
N VAL A 98 1.63 0.25 7.36
CA VAL A 98 2.77 -0.63 7.13
C VAL A 98 3.01 -1.55 8.32
N LYS A 99 2.79 -1.08 9.55
CA LYS A 99 2.88 -1.90 10.77
C LYS A 99 1.83 -3.01 10.77
N GLU A 100 0.57 -2.69 10.49
CA GLU A 100 -0.54 -3.64 10.39
C GLU A 100 -0.24 -4.72 9.33
N TYR A 101 0.20 -4.30 8.13
CA TYR A 101 0.61 -5.24 7.09
C TYR A 101 1.79 -6.12 7.50
N LYS A 102 2.83 -5.56 8.14
CA LYS A 102 3.98 -6.36 8.60
C LYS A 102 3.58 -7.42 9.61
N GLN A 103 2.65 -7.09 10.50
CA GLN A 103 2.15 -7.98 11.55
C GLN A 103 1.28 -9.11 10.99
N TYR A 104 0.34 -8.79 10.10
CA TYR A 104 -0.66 -9.76 9.62
C TYR A 104 -0.38 -10.31 8.22
N LYS A 105 0.63 -9.80 7.53
CA LYS A 105 0.96 -10.06 6.11
C LYS A 105 -0.17 -9.73 5.12
N LYS A 106 -1.23 -9.09 5.59
CA LYS A 106 -2.40 -8.66 4.82
C LYS A 106 -3.07 -7.47 5.51
N ILE A 107 -3.80 -6.66 4.75
CA ILE A 107 -4.76 -5.69 5.29
C ILE A 107 -6.15 -6.22 5.01
N SER A 108 -6.94 -6.40 6.06
CA SER A 108 -8.30 -6.96 5.97
C SER A 108 -9.30 -5.96 6.52
N TRP A 109 -10.36 -5.70 5.77
CA TRP A 109 -11.42 -4.80 6.19
C TRP A 109 -12.79 -5.26 5.71
N ILE A 110 -13.77 -5.22 6.62
CA ILE A 110 -15.16 -5.60 6.36
C ILE A 110 -16.07 -4.41 6.70
N PRO A 111 -16.29 -3.46 5.79
CA PRO A 111 -17.21 -2.36 6.02
C PRO A 111 -18.67 -2.83 6.03
N ASN A 112 -19.41 -2.43 7.06
CA ASN A 112 -20.86 -2.52 7.06
C ASN A 112 -21.45 -1.21 6.50
N MET A 113 -22.19 -1.33 5.40
CA MET A 113 -22.78 -0.21 4.68
C MET A 113 -24.29 -0.10 4.87
N VAL A 114 -24.88 -1.00 5.65
CA VAL A 114 -26.26 -0.94 6.12
C VAL A 114 -26.23 -0.37 7.54
N LYS A 115 -27.03 0.67 7.80
CA LYS A 115 -27.02 1.37 9.10
C LYS A 115 -27.18 0.40 10.29
N GLN A 116 -26.49 0.69 11.40
CA GLN A 116 -26.93 0.33 12.74
C GLN A 116 -27.92 1.39 13.26
#